data_AF-A0A524I1A1-F1
#
_entry.id   AF-A0A524I1A1-F1
#
_cell.length_a   1.000
_cell.length_b   1.000
_cell.length_c   1.000
_cell.angle_alpha   90.00
_cell.angle_beta   90.00
_cell.angle_gamma   90.00
#
_symmetry.space_group_name_H-M   'P 1'
#
loop_
_entity.id
_entity.type
_entity.pdbx_description
1 polymer ?
#
loop_
_entity_poly.entity_id
_entity_poly.type
_entity_poly.pdbx_seq_one_letter_code
_entity_poly.pdbx_strand_id
1 'polypeptide(L)' 'MDFEKYECQFCGRPAKQYVFAALVCESEECVDKAREERGGPGGHMKAKFHGDIVDIKDD' A
#
# COMPACT_ATOMS: atom_id res chain seq x y z
N MET A 1 -13.56 1.05 13.50
CA MET A 1 -12.24 0.43 13.74
C MET A 1 -11.36 1.48 14.39
N ASP A 2 -10.90 1.25 15.62
CA ASP A 2 -10.06 2.21 16.35
C ASP A 2 -8.62 2.14 15.82
N PHE A 3 -8.30 2.96 14.83
CA PHE A 3 -6.97 3.01 14.22
C PHE A 3 -5.89 3.53 15.19
N GLU A 4 -6.29 4.25 16.24
CA GLU A 4 -5.37 4.86 17.21
C GLU A 4 -4.64 3.86 18.10
N LYS A 5 -5.09 2.60 18.15
CA LYS A 5 -4.38 1.50 18.82
C LYS A 5 -3.29 0.86 17.96
N TYR A 6 -3.23 1.24 16.68
CA TYR A 6 -2.31 0.68 15.73
C TYR A 6 -1.30 1.74 15.29
N GLU A 7 -0.10 1.29 14.99
CA GLU A 7 0.98 2.13 14.49
C GLU A 7 1.08 2.02 12.98
N CYS A 8 1.49 3.10 12.33
CA CYS A 8 1.80 3.16 10.92
C CYS A 8 2.97 2.23 10.63
N GLN A 9 2.78 1.28 9.72
CA GLN A 9 3.79 0.27 9.39
C GLN A 9 5.07 0.86 8.78
N PHE A 10 5.06 2.13 8.35
CA PHE A 10 6.19 2.80 7.70
C PHE A 10 6.93 3.83 8.56
N CYS A 11 6.28 4.44 9.55
CA CYS A 11 6.91 5.50 10.36
C CYS A 11 6.63 5.40 11.87
N GLY A 12 5.84 4.43 12.34
CA GLY A 12 5.54 4.23 13.76
C GLY A 12 4.56 5.24 14.38
N ARG A 13 4.16 6.31 13.66
CA ARG A 13 3.10 7.22 14.13
C ARG A 13 1.75 6.50 14.24
N PRO A 14 0.78 6.99 15.02
CA PRO A 14 -0.55 6.39 15.08
C PRO A 14 -1.16 6.23 13.69
N ALA A 15 -1.68 5.05 13.40
CA ALA A 15 -2.40 4.79 12.16
C ALA A 15 -3.72 5.59 12.20
N LYS A 16 -4.08 6.13 11.03
CA LYS A 16 -5.33 6.89 10.85
C LYS A 16 -6.19 6.27 9.74
N GLN A 17 -5.60 5.42 8.90
CA GLN A 17 -6.28 4.80 7.78
C GLN A 17 -5.70 3.42 7.46
N TYR A 18 -6.50 2.61 6.77
CA TYR A 18 -6.09 1.32 6.21
C TYR A 18 -6.24 1.37 4.69
N VAL A 19 -5.12 1.47 3.98
CA VAL A 19 -5.06 1.62 2.51
C VAL A 19 -4.00 0.69 1.95
N PHE A 20 -4.22 0.20 0.72
CA PHE A 20 -3.35 -0.82 0.11
C PHE A 20 -3.11 -2.02 1.04
N ALA A 21 -4.09 -2.33 1.88
CA ALA A 21 -4.00 -3.34 2.92
C ALA A 21 -2.79 -3.19 3.89
N ALA A 22 -2.41 -1.95 4.17
CA ALA A 22 -1.47 -1.57 5.22
C ALA A 22 -2.12 -0.52 6.16
N LEU A 23 -1.79 -0.59 7.44
CA LEU A 23 -2.15 0.43 8.44
C LEU A 23 -1.16 1.57 8.34
N VAL A 24 -1.63 2.76 7.96
CA VAL A 24 -0.77 3.93 7.73
C VAL A 24 -1.32 5.19 8.40
N CYS A 25 -0.44 6.14 8.63
CA CYS A 25 -0.82 7.49 9.04
C CYS A 25 -1.35 8.30 7.82
N GLU A 26 -1.72 9.55 8.05
CA GLU A 26 -2.22 10.48 7.00
C GLU A 26 -1.12 11.07 6.10
N SER A 27 0.14 10.69 6.31
CA SER A 27 1.26 11.21 5.53
C SER A 27 1.31 10.56 4.15
N GLU A 28 1.33 11.39 3.10
CA GLU A 28 1.40 10.93 1.70
C GLU A 28 2.58 9.98 1.45
N GLU A 29 3.74 10.21 2.08
CA GLU A 29 4.90 9.34 1.98
C GLU A 29 4.62 7.90 2.45
N CYS A 30 3.82 7.73 3.51
CA CYS A 30 3.49 6.41 4.04
C CYS A 30 2.42 5.72 3.17
N VAL A 31 1.51 6.51 2.58
CA VAL A 31 0.51 6.03 1.64
C VAL A 31 1.17 5.56 0.34
N ASP A 32 2.15 6.32 -0.18
CA ASP A 32 2.87 5.94 -1.39
C ASP A 32 3.78 4.73 -1.15
N LYS A 33 4.45 4.62 0.00
CA LYS A 33 5.17 3.41 0.39
C LYS A 33 4.25 2.18 0.48
N ALA A 34 3.06 2.32 1.05
CA ALA A 34 2.06 1.24 1.08
C ALA A 34 1.63 0.82 -0.33
N ARG A 35 1.41 1.80 -1.21
CA ARG A 35 1.08 1.57 -2.62
C ARG A 35 2.23 0.90 -3.37
N GLU A 36 3.46 1.32 -3.12
CA GLU A 36 4.65 0.76 -3.77
C GLU A 36 4.90 -0.66 -3.29
N GLU A 37 4.83 -0.93 -1.97
CA GLU A 37 5.00 -2.26 -1.37
C GLU A 37 3.99 -3.28 -1.90
N ARG A 38 2.73 -2.86 -2.10
CA ARG A 38 1.66 -3.77 -2.58
C ARG A 38 1.49 -3.79 -4.10
N GLY A 39 1.93 -2.75 -4.79
CA GLY A 39 1.87 -2.61 -6.24
C GLY A 39 0.48 -2.20 -6.74
N GLY A 40 0.17 -0.90 -6.64
CA GLY A 40 -0.94 -0.27 -7.33
C GLY A 40 -2.31 -0.32 -6.62
N PRO A 41 -3.34 0.32 -7.19
CA PRO A 41 -4.65 0.60 -6.55
C PRO A 41 -5.50 -0.63 -6.15
N GLY A 42 -5.04 -1.85 -6.43
CA GLY A 42 -5.66 -3.11 -5.94
C GLY A 42 -4.76 -3.95 -5.04
N GLY A 43 -3.52 -3.53 -4.77
CA GLY A 43 -2.56 -4.29 -3.95
C GLY A 43 -2.11 -5.64 -4.55
N HIS A 44 -2.06 -5.73 -5.87
CA HIS A 44 -1.85 -6.98 -6.61
C HIS A 44 -0.66 -6.98 -7.60
N MET A 45 0.22 -5.96 -7.63
CA MET A 45 1.24 -5.86 -8.70
C MET A 45 2.70 -6.07 -8.26
N LYS A 46 3.10 -5.85 -7.00
CA LYS A 46 4.56 -5.93 -6.68
C LYS A 46 5.09 -7.36 -6.71
N ALA A 47 4.26 -8.36 -6.38
CA ALA A 47 4.62 -9.77 -6.47
C ALA A 47 4.62 -10.33 -7.90
N LYS A 48 4.18 -9.56 -8.91
CA LYS A 48 4.15 -9.96 -10.32
C LYS A 48 5.30 -9.36 -11.14
N PHE A 49 6.05 -8.41 -10.58
CA PHE A 49 7.21 -7.77 -11.24
C PHE A 49 8.54 -8.52 -11.06
N HIS A 50 8.49 -9.79 -10.66
CA HIS A 50 9.62 -10.72 -10.81
C HIS A 50 9.19 -11.80 -11.81
N GLY A 51 9.24 -11.49 -13.12
CA GLY A 51 9.41 -12.55 -14.13
C GLY A 51 8.65 -12.48 -15.44
N ASP A 52 7.45 -11.90 -15.54
CA ASP A 52 6.70 -11.99 -16.80
C ASP A 52 5.94 -10.69 -17.12
N ILE A 53 6.39 -10.05 -18.20
CA ILE A 53 5.74 -8.94 -18.89
C ILE A 53 4.33 -9.39 -19.29
N VAL A 54 3.30 -8.89 -18.61
CA VAL A 54 1.93 -8.96 -19.12
C VAL A 54 1.57 -7.61 -19.74
N ASP A 55 1.65 -7.59 -21.07
CA ASP A 55 1.10 -6.56 -21.94
C ASP A 55 -0.42 -6.48 -21.70
N ILE A 56 -0.88 -5.43 -21.01
CA ILE A 56 -2.32 -5.16 -20.89
C ILE A 56 -2.70 -4.37 -22.15
N LYS A 57 -3.18 -5.08 -23.18
CA LYS A 57 -3.97 -4.47 -24.24
C LYS A 57 -5.36 -4.17 -23.70
N ASP A 58 -5.67 -2.89 -23.64
CA ASP A 58 -7.02 -2.34 -23.56
C ASP A 58 -7.71 -2.59 -24.92
N ASP A 59 -8.80 -3.37 -24.93
CA ASP A 59 -9.69 -3.60 -26.09
C ASP A 59 -10.91 -2.68 -26.00
#